data_AF-A0A962V2U8-F1
#
_entry.id   AF-A0A962V2U8-F1
#
_cell.length_a   1.000
_cell.length_b   1.000
_cell.length_c   1.000
_cell.angle_alpha   90.00
_cell.angle_beta   90.00
_cell.angle_gamma   90.00
#
_symmetry.space_group_name_H-M   'P 1'
#
loop_
_entity.id
_entity.type
_entity.pdbx_description
1 polymer ?
#
loop_
_entity_poly.entity_id
_entity_poly.type
_entity_poly.pdbx_seq_one_letter_code
_entity_poly.pdbx_strand_id
1 'polypeptide(L)' 'IEQRYKQSGLDERTSLAEFDWGFNPKIPKRTCFELNTLKFVAEGENAILIGPPGTGKSHVAKAVAYSAVRT' A
#
# COMPACT_ATOMS: atom_id res chain seq x y z
N ILE A 1 3.78 16.21 7.82
CA ILE A 1 3.30 14.81 7.85
C ILE A 1 1.98 14.66 8.60
N GLU A 2 1.87 15.07 9.87
CA GLU A 2 0.64 14.94 10.68
C GLU A 2 -0.59 15.58 10.04
N GLN A 3 -0.45 16.78 9.45
CA GLN A 3 -1.56 17.44 8.74
C GLN A 3 -2.00 16.66 7.50
N ARG A 4 -1.06 16.16 6.67
CA ARG A 4 -1.34 15.33 5.49
C ARG A 4 -2.04 14.04 5.90
N TYR A 5 -1.60 13.41 7.00
CA TYR A 5 -2.23 12.21 7.54
C TYR A 5 -3.68 12.46 7.96
N LYS A 6 -3.94 13.52 8.73
CA LYS A 6 -5.31 13.91 9.12
C LYS A 6 -6.23 14.16 7.92
N GLN A 7 -5.68 14.68 6.82
CA GLN A 7 -6.44 14.95 5.59
C GLN A 7 -6.61 13.71 4.69
N SER A 8 -5.78 12.67 4.86
CA SER A 8 -5.78 11.49 3.99
C SER A 8 -6.97 10.55 4.17
N GLY A 9 -7.67 10.64 5.31
CA GLY A 9 -8.75 9.70 5.67
C GLY A 9 -8.27 8.30 6.07
N LEU A 10 -6.96 8.07 6.20
CA LEU A 10 -6.42 6.81 6.71
C LEU A 10 -6.73 6.64 8.20
N ASP A 11 -7.16 5.44 8.55
CA ASP A 11 -7.46 5.01 9.92
C ASP A 11 -6.21 4.46 10.65
N GLU A 12 -5.23 3.97 9.90
CA GLU A 12 -4.00 3.37 10.45
C GLU A 12 -2.73 3.79 9.70
N ARG A 13 -1.60 3.76 10.41
CA ARG A 13 -0.24 4.04 9.90
C ARG A 13 0.48 2.75 9.54
N THR A 14 -0.11 1.96 8.63
CA THR A 14 0.46 0.66 8.28
C THR A 14 1.57 0.76 7.24
N SER A 15 2.53 -0.15 7.29
CA SER A 15 3.64 -0.23 6.32
C SER A 15 3.74 -1.62 5.70
N LEU A 16 4.40 -1.71 4.53
CA LEU A 16 4.74 -3.01 3.92
C LEU A 16 5.78 -3.80 4.73
N ALA A 17 6.47 -3.16 5.67
CA ALA A 17 7.41 -3.83 6.57
C ALA A 17 6.70 -4.63 7.67
N GLU A 18 5.50 -4.18 8.08
CA GLU A 18 4.64 -4.88 9.04
C GLU A 18 3.78 -5.98 8.39
N PHE A 19 3.78 -6.08 7.06
CA PHE A 19 3.01 -7.09 6.35
C PHE A 19 3.64 -8.48 6.55
N ASP A 20 2.85 -9.44 7.04
CA ASP A 20 3.27 -10.85 7.11
C ASP A 20 3.29 -11.47 5.72
N TRP A 21 4.47 -11.45 5.09
CA TRP A 21 4.70 -12.08 3.79
C TRP A 21 4.61 -13.62 3.83
N GLY A 22 4.67 -14.23 5.01
CA GLY A 22 4.50 -15.67 5.22
C GLY A 22 3.04 -16.12 5.20
N PHE A 23 2.09 -15.22 5.50
CA PHE A 23 0.65 -15.50 5.50
C PHE A 23 0.12 -15.91 4.12
N ASN A 24 0.62 -15.30 3.04
CA ASN A 24 0.25 -15.68 1.68
C ASN A 24 1.42 -15.51 0.70
N PRO A 25 2.17 -16.59 0.39
CA PRO A 25 3.34 -16.53 -0.48
C PRO A 25 3.00 -16.27 -1.95
N LYS A 26 1.71 -16.31 -2.33
CA LYS A 26 1.26 -16.01 -3.70
C LYS A 26 1.19 -14.50 -3.97
N ILE A 27 1.32 -13.65 -2.95
CA ILE A 27 1.30 -12.20 -3.14
C ILE A 27 2.61 -11.78 -3.81
N PRO A 28 2.57 -11.04 -4.94
CA PRO A 28 3.77 -10.61 -5.64
C PRO A 28 4.48 -9.49 -4.85
N LYS A 29 5.33 -9.89 -3.90
CA LYS A 29 6.07 -8.99 -3.00
C LYS A 29 6.76 -7.85 -3.75
N ARG A 30 7.47 -8.19 -4.84
CA ARG A 30 8.16 -7.20 -5.69
C ARG A 30 7.21 -6.12 -6.21
N THR A 31 6.07 -6.51 -6.78
CA THR A 31 5.07 -5.58 -7.31
C THR A 31 4.48 -4.70 -6.21
N CYS A 32 4.24 -5.23 -5.01
CA CYS A 32 3.79 -4.43 -3.88
C CYS A 32 4.82 -3.34 -3.50
N PHE A 33 6.11 -3.67 -3.48
CA PHE A 33 7.17 -2.69 -3.22
C PHE A 33 7.32 -1.68 -4.37
N GLU A 34 7.12 -2.09 -5.62
CA GLU A 34 7.08 -1.18 -6.77
C GLU A 34 5.93 -0.17 -6.64
N LEU A 35 4.72 -0.61 -6.26
CA LEU A 35 3.60 0.30 -5.96
C LEU A 35 3.93 1.28 -4.81
N ASN A 36 4.67 0.82 -3.81
CA ASN A 36 5.06 1.64 -2.66
C ASN A 36 6.05 2.77 -3.01
N THR A 37 6.69 2.71 -4.18
CA THR A 37 7.51 3.81 -4.72
C THR A 37 6.68 4.97 -5.26
N LEU A 38 5.36 4.77 -5.45
CA LEU A 38 4.43 5.75 -6.01
C LEU A 38 4.75 6.19 -7.44
N LYS A 39 5.61 5.44 -8.15
CA LYS A 39 5.97 5.72 -9.53
C LYS A 39 4.75 5.81 -10.46
N PHE A 40 3.76 4.95 -10.26
CA PHE A 40 2.50 4.96 -10.99
C PHE A 40 1.74 6.30 -10.85
N VAL A 41 1.84 6.98 -9.69
CA VAL A 41 1.23 8.30 -9.48
C VAL A 41 1.96 9.36 -10.32
N ALA A 42 3.29 9.31 -10.34
CA ALA A 42 4.10 10.22 -11.15
C ALA A 42 3.89 10.01 -12.65
N GLU A 43 3.61 8.77 -13.07
CA GLU A 43 3.34 8.41 -14.48
C GLU A 43 1.85 8.57 -14.86
N GLY A 44 0.97 8.92 -13.92
CA GLY A 44 -0.47 9.08 -14.18
C GLY A 44 -1.19 7.76 -14.47
N GLU A 45 -0.64 6.64 -14.00
CA GLU A 45 -1.20 5.30 -14.15
C GLU A 45 -2.12 4.91 -12.99
N ASN A 46 -2.84 3.79 -13.15
CA ASN A 46 -3.69 3.23 -12.11
C ASN A 46 -3.09 1.94 -11.53
N ALA A 47 -3.10 1.81 -10.21
CA ALA A 47 -2.76 0.58 -9.51
C ALA A 47 -4.04 -0.16 -9.09
N ILE A 48 -4.13 -1.45 -9.43
CA ILE A 48 -5.30 -2.29 -9.10
C ILE A 48 -4.86 -3.51 -8.31
N LEU A 49 -5.49 -3.73 -7.15
CA LEU A 49 -5.28 -4.91 -6.30
C LEU A 49 -6.52 -5.83 -6.38
N ILE A 50 -6.39 -6.98 -7.04
CA ILE A 50 -7.49 -7.95 -7.22
C ILE A 50 -7.13 -9.30 -6.58
N GLY A 51 -8.11 -9.93 -5.94
CA GLY A 51 -7.96 -11.27 -5.38
C GLY A 51 -9.03 -11.60 -4.32
N PRO A 52 -9.12 -12.86 -3.90
CA PRO A 52 -10.10 -13.34 -2.90
C PRO A 52 -10.12 -12.52 -1.59
N PRO A 53 -11.22 -12.51 -0.82
CA PRO A 53 -11.23 -11.88 0.49
C PRO A 53 -10.14 -12.46 1.40
N GLY A 54 -9.59 -11.63 2.30
CA GLY A 54 -8.56 -12.05 3.26
C GLY A 54 -7.13 -12.14 2.71
N THR A 55 -6.86 -11.81 1.45
CA THR A 55 -5.51 -11.92 0.85
C THR A 55 -4.57 -10.73 1.11
N GLY A 56 -4.85 -9.84 2.07
CA GLY A 56 -3.97 -8.72 2.40
C GLY A 56 -4.03 -7.49 1.48
N LYS A 57 -4.95 -7.43 0.50
CA LYS A 57 -5.11 -6.30 -0.43
C LYS A 57 -5.29 -4.95 0.29
N SER A 58 -6.18 -4.90 1.28
CA SER A 58 -6.45 -3.66 2.03
C SER A 58 -5.22 -3.17 2.78
N HIS A 59 -4.43 -4.09 3.36
CA HIS A 59 -3.16 -3.75 4.01
C HIS A 59 -2.19 -3.12 3.01
N VAL A 60 -1.98 -3.76 1.87
CA VAL A 60 -1.09 -3.24 0.81
C VAL A 60 -1.57 -1.87 0.32
N ALA A 61 -2.87 -1.70 0.07
CA ALA A 61 -3.43 -0.42 -0.36
C ALA A 61 -3.18 0.69 0.67
N LYS A 62 -3.45 0.43 1.95
CA LYS A 62 -3.23 1.39 3.03
C LYS A 62 -1.74 1.70 3.23
N ALA A 63 -0.85 0.71 3.10
CA ALA A 63 0.59 0.91 3.18
C ALA A 63 1.11 1.83 2.07
N VAL A 64 0.65 1.60 0.82
CA VAL A 64 0.99 2.46 -0.32
C VAL A 64 0.45 3.88 -0.11
N ALA A 65 -0.81 4.02 0.34
CA ALA A 65 -1.40 5.31 0.65
C ALA A 65 -0.64 6.04 1.78
N TYR A 66 -0.22 5.31 2.82
CA TYR A 66 0.59 5.88 3.88
C TYR A 66 1.96 6.34 3.37
N SER A 67 2.60 5.59 2.47
CA SER A 67 3.84 6.02 1.79
C SER A 67 3.66 7.37 1.07
N ALA A 68 2.53 7.57 0.39
CA ALA A 68 2.19 8.85 -0.25
C ALA A 68 2.02 10.01 0.72
N VAL A 69 1.46 9.76 1.90
CA VAL A 69 1.32 10.76 2.97
C VAL A 69 2.68 11.17 3.58
N ARG A 70 3.63 10.23 3.61
CA ARG A 70 4.96 10.43 4.21
C ARG A 70 5.94 11.20 3.32
N THR A 71 5.70 11.19 2.00
CA THR A 71 6.47 11.96 1.00
C THR A 71 6.00 13.41 1.03
#